data_AF-A0A3P7JG47-F1
#
_entry.id   AF-A0A3P7JG47-F1
#
_cell.length_a   1.000
_cell.length_b   1.000
_cell.length_c   1.000
_cell.angle_alpha   90.00
_cell.angle_beta   90.00
_cell.angle_gamma   90.00
#
_symmetry.space_group_name_H-M   'P 1'
#
loop_
_entity.id
_entity.type
_entity.pdbx_description
1 polymer ?
#
loop_
_entity_poly.entity_id
_entity_poly.type
_entity_poly.pdbx_seq_one_letter_code
_entity_poly.pdbx_strand_id
1 'polypeptide(L)'
;MILRVTAIALIGLLTDALAEFCGNNRIPFGIEECPERAEEKSCTSNTSWVGGLQKTIDGQLLLQCCEYPLMEKYGQLMFTNVGENF
;
A
#
# COMPACT_ATOMS: atom_id res chain seq x y z
N MET A 1 36.84 -14.84 -1.09
CA MET A 1 35.65 -15.09 -1.94
C MET A 1 34.39 -15.26 -1.10
N ILE A 2 34.42 -16.12 -0.08
CA ILE A 2 33.29 -16.41 0.83
C ILE A 2 32.75 -15.14 1.54
N LEU A 3 33.62 -14.26 2.04
CA LEU A 3 33.21 -13.03 2.74
C LEU A 3 32.40 -12.05 1.87
N ARG A 4 32.65 -12.04 0.55
CA ARG A 4 31.91 -11.19 -0.40
C ARG A 4 30.53 -11.77 -0.70
N VAL A 5 30.43 -13.09 -0.80
CA VAL A 5 29.17 -13.81 -1.03
C VAL A 5 28.24 -13.66 0.18
N THR A 6 28.77 -13.79 1.40
CA THR A 6 27.99 -13.57 2.62
C THR A 6 27.51 -12.14 2.76
N ALA A 7 28.32 -11.14 2.38
CA ALA A 7 27.92 -9.74 2.40
C ALA A 7 26.80 -9.45 1.39
N ILE A 8 26.89 -9.98 0.17
CA ILE A 8 25.86 -9.80 -0.86
C ILE A 8 24.53 -10.45 -0.42
N ALA A 9 24.57 -11.65 0.15
CA ALA A 9 23.38 -12.32 0.66
C ALA A 9 22.71 -11.53 1.80
N LEU A 10 23.51 -10.97 2.71
CA LEU A 10 23.00 -10.15 3.82
C LEU A 10 22.35 -8.85 3.32
N ILE A 11 22.96 -8.21 2.32
CA ILE A 11 22.43 -6.99 1.70
C ILE A 11 21.11 -7.28 0.99
N GLY A 12 21.00 -8.40 0.25
CA GLY A 12 19.75 -8.80 -0.40
C GLY A 12 18.62 -9.06 0.59
N LEU A 13 18.91 -9.76 1.70
CA LEU A 13 17.95 -9.98 2.78
C LEU A 13 17.48 -8.67 3.44
N LEU A 14 18.38 -7.69 3.58
CA LEU A 14 18.06 -6.38 4.15
C LEU A 14 17.21 -5.53 3.20
N THR A 15 17.38 -5.66 1.88
CA THR A 15 16.58 -4.89 0.92
C THR A 15 15.13 -5.35 0.84
N ASP A 16 14.88 -6.65 1.00
CA ASP A 16 13.52 -7.20 0.96
C ASP A 16 12.70 -6.77 2.21
N ALA A 17 13.35 -6.62 3.36
CA ALA A 17 12.71 -6.18 4.60
C ALA A 17 12.29 -4.69 4.62
N LEU A 18 12.75 -3.87 3.66
CA LEU A 18 12.46 -2.43 3.61
C LEU A 18 11.37 -2.06 2.60
N ALA A 19 10.84 -3.03 1.85
CA ALA A 19 9.99 -2.75 0.68
C ALA A 19 8.46 -2.68 0.96
N GLU A 20 7.99 -2.87 2.20
CA GLU A 20 6.56 -3.07 2.48
C GLU A 20 5.85 -1.85 3.11
N PHE A 21 6.12 -0.62 2.68
CA PHE A 21 5.40 0.56 3.19
C PHE A 21 4.94 1.52 2.09
N CYS A 22 3.64 1.87 2.10
CA CYS A 22 3.10 2.95 1.28
C CYS A 22 3.27 4.28 2.01
N GLY A 23 4.09 5.17 1.45
CA GLY A 23 4.26 6.54 1.95
C GLY A 23 4.92 6.67 3.32
N ASN A 24 5.02 7.91 3.81
CA ASN A 24 5.70 8.23 5.07
C ASN A 24 4.95 7.77 6.34
N ASN A 25 3.69 7.35 6.22
CA ASN A 25 2.85 6.95 7.35
C ASN A 25 3.08 5.51 7.81
N ARG A 26 3.98 4.75 7.16
CA ARG A 26 4.34 3.37 7.52
C ARG A 26 3.11 2.48 7.75
N ILE A 27 2.11 2.59 6.87
CA ILE A 27 0.95 1.70 6.90
C ILE A 27 1.47 0.30 6.56
N PRO A 28 1.36 -0.69 7.48
CA PRO A 28 1.85 -2.03 7.21
C PRO A 28 1.00 -2.67 6.12
N PHE A 29 1.59 -2.91 4.96
CA PHE A 29 1.00 -3.82 3.98
C PHE A 29 0.88 -5.20 4.62
N GLY A 30 -0.31 -5.81 4.60
CA GLY A 30 -0.51 -7.19 5.06
C GLY A 30 -1.70 -7.43 5.99
N ILE A 31 -2.38 -6.37 6.46
CA ILE A 31 -3.69 -6.50 7.15
C ILE A 31 -4.87 -6.12 6.27
N GLU A 32 -4.60 -5.57 5.09
CA GLU A 32 -5.57 -5.15 4.10
C GLU A 32 -5.75 -6.21 3.02
N GLU A 33 -6.99 -6.40 2.63
CA GLU A 33 -7.36 -7.33 1.57
C GLU A 33 -7.49 -6.53 0.27
N CYS A 34 -6.55 -6.73 -0.65
CA CYS A 34 -6.54 -6.06 -1.95
C CYS A 34 -6.75 -7.08 -3.07
N PRO A 35 -7.58 -6.77 -4.09
CA PRO A 35 -7.62 -7.54 -5.32
C PRO A 35 -6.28 -7.42 -6.06
N GLU A 36 -5.86 -8.46 -6.78
CA GLU A 36 -4.58 -8.46 -7.51
C GLU A 36 -4.49 -7.38 -8.59
N ARG A 37 -5.64 -6.99 -9.16
CA ARG A 37 -5.74 -6.01 -10.25
C ARG A 37 -6.75 -4.91 -9.92
N ALA A 38 -6.49 -3.72 -10.44
CA ALA A 38 -7.42 -2.60 -10.43
C ALA A 38 -8.49 -2.78 -11.50
N GLU A 39 -9.72 -3.00 -11.09
CA GLU A 39 -10.87 -3.26 -11.99
C GLU A 39 -12.02 -2.28 -11.75
N GLU A 40 -12.00 -1.54 -10.65
CA GLU A 40 -13.10 -0.71 -10.20
C GLU A 40 -12.99 0.72 -10.73
N LYS A 41 -14.13 1.40 -10.88
CA LYS A 41 -14.17 2.85 -11.21
C LYS A 41 -14.34 3.75 -9.98
N SER A 42 -14.81 3.19 -8.87
CA SER A 42 -15.00 3.87 -7.60
C SER A 42 -15.03 2.86 -6.44
N CYS A 43 -14.32 3.14 -5.35
CA CYS A 43 -14.44 2.36 -4.12
C CYS A 43 -15.60 2.92 -3.28
N THR A 44 -16.68 2.17 -3.10
CA THR A 44 -17.93 2.66 -2.52
C THR A 44 -18.16 2.21 -1.08
N SER A 45 -17.38 1.26 -0.58
CA SER A 45 -17.51 0.76 0.79
C SER A 45 -16.84 1.70 1.79
N ASN A 46 -17.46 1.87 2.96
CA ASN A 46 -16.93 2.69 4.05
C ASN A 46 -15.66 2.11 4.68
N THR A 47 -15.42 0.82 4.48
CA THR A 47 -14.20 0.10 4.88
C THR A 47 -13.22 -0.08 3.72
N SER A 48 -13.49 0.52 2.56
CA SER A 48 -12.62 0.48 1.38
C SER A 48 -11.87 1.78 1.13
N TRP A 49 -10.68 1.67 0.54
CA TRP A 49 -9.84 2.79 0.14
C TRP A 49 -9.07 2.47 -1.15
N VAL A 50 -8.53 3.50 -1.80
CA VAL A 50 -7.78 3.33 -3.06
C VAL A 50 -6.34 2.94 -2.72
N GLY A 51 -6.03 1.65 -2.87
CA GLY A 51 -4.67 1.12 -2.68
C GLY A 51 -3.77 1.30 -3.92
N GLY A 52 -4.37 1.49 -5.10
CA GLY A 52 -3.64 1.63 -6.36
C GLY A 52 -4.47 2.18 -7.51
N LEU A 53 -3.77 2.66 -8.55
CA LEU A 53 -4.36 3.19 -9.79
C LEU A 53 -3.75 2.48 -10.99
N GLN A 54 -4.58 2.07 -11.94
CA GLN A 54 -4.14 1.46 -13.20
C GLN A 54 -4.75 2.17 -14.39
N LYS A 55 -3.91 2.53 -15.36
CA LYS A 55 -4.37 3.04 -16.65
C LYS A 55 -4.54 1.89 -17.62
N THR A 56 -5.72 1.78 -18.21
CA THR A 56 -6.02 0.83 -19.28
C THR A 56 -5.50 1.32 -20.63
N ILE A 57 -5.40 0.41 -21.60
CA ILE A 57 -4.99 0.72 -22.98
C ILE A 57 -5.95 1.74 -23.62
N ASP A 58 -7.24 1.67 -23.28
CA ASP A 58 -8.28 2.60 -23.74
C ASP A 58 -8.24 3.97 -23.03
N GLY A 59 -7.26 4.18 -22.14
CA GLY A 59 -7.06 5.43 -21.41
C GLY A 59 -7.95 5.62 -20.18
N GLN A 60 -8.78 4.65 -19.84
CA GLN A 60 -9.58 4.67 -18.60
C GLN A 60 -8.66 4.45 -17.39
N LEU A 61 -8.99 5.10 -16.28
CA LEU A 61 -8.32 4.94 -14.99
C LEU A 61 -9.16 4.02 -14.11
N LEU A 62 -8.58 2.91 -13.67
CA LEU A 62 -9.20 1.94 -12.78
C LEU A 62 -8.52 1.99 -11.41
N LEU A 63 -9.29 1.69 -10.39
CA LEU A 63 -8.91 1.73 -8.99
C LEU A 63 -8.75 0.32 -8.47
N GLN A 64 -7.69 0.11 -7.69
CA GLN A 64 -7.56 -1.07 -6.84
C GLN A 64 -8.18 -0.70 -5.48
N CYS A 65 -9.37 -1.23 -5.22
CA CYS A 65 -10.07 -0.99 -3.96
C CYS A 65 -9.64 -2.04 -2.94
N CYS A 66 -8.91 -1.62 -1.92
CA CYS A 66 -8.51 -2.48 -0.81
C CYS A 66 -9.48 -2.32 0.35
N GLU A 67 -9.70 -3.40 1.10
CA GLU A 67 -10.54 -3.41 2.29
C GLU A 67 -9.71 -3.58 3.55
N TYR A 68 -10.12 -2.89 4.62
CA TYR A 68 -9.58 -3.10 5.95
C TYR A 68 -10.71 -3.13 6.98
N PRO A 69 -11.01 -4.29 7.61
CA PRO A 69 -12.17 -4.44 8.50
C PRO A 69 -12.17 -3.50 9.71
N LEU A 70 -10.99 -3.08 10.19
CA LEU A 70 -10.86 -2.19 11.34
C LEU A 70 -10.78 -0.70 10.94
N MET A 71 -11.06 -0.37 9.68
CA MET A 71 -10.99 1.01 9.19
C MET A 71 -11.97 1.95 9.88
N GLU A 72 -13.18 1.49 10.24
CA GLU A 72 -14.12 2.33 11.00
C GLU A 72 -13.58 2.70 12.40
N LYS A 73 -12.80 1.80 13.01
CA LYS A 73 -12.26 1.96 14.36
C LYS A 73 -10.99 2.81 14.39
N TYR A 74 -10.13 2.68 13.39
CA TYR A 74 -8.80 3.32 13.38
C TYR A 74 -8.63 4.38 12.27
N GLY A 75 -9.55 4.46 11.32
CA GLY A 75 -9.45 5.35 10.16
C GLY A 75 -9.42 6.83 10.54
N GLN A 76 -10.13 7.23 11.59
CA GLN A 76 -10.10 8.64 12.06
C GLN A 76 -8.70 9.12 12.42
N LEU A 77 -7.83 8.26 12.98
CA LEU A 77 -6.45 8.63 13.34
C LEU A 77 -5.57 8.89 12.11
N MET A 78 -5.92 8.32 10.96
CA MET A 78 -5.21 8.48 9.68
C MET A 78 -5.55 9.81 9.00
N PHE A 79 -6.78 10.30 9.14
CA PHE A 79 -7.25 11.54 8.49
C PHE A 79 -6.90 12.80 9.28
N THR A 80 -6.76 12.72 10.61
CA THR A 80 -6.44 13.89 11.45
C THR A 80 -5.01 14.42 11.27
N ASN A 81 -4.14 13.72 10.55
CA ASN A 81 -2.76 14.14 10.26
C ASN A 81 -2.51 14.45 8.78
N VAL A 82 -3.57 14.60 7.97
CA VAL A 82 -3.46 15.00 6.56
C VAL A 82 -3.54 16.53 6.48
N GLY A 83 -2.48 17.19 6.96
CA GLY A 83 -2.19 18.62 6.73
C GLY A 83 -2.98 19.63 7.56
N GLU A 84 -2.50 19.95 8.76
CA GLU A 84 -2.72 21.27 9.39
C GLU A 84 -1.66 22.30 8.92
N ASN A 85 -1.29 22.30 7.63
CA ASN A 85 -0.44 23.34 7.05
C ASN A 85 -0.78 23.53 5.56
N PHE A 86 -1.85 24.28 5.31
CA PHE A 86 -1.97 25.13 4.13
C PHE A 86 -1.79 26.58 4.56
#